data_AF-A0A853DIK6-F1
#
_entry.id   AF-A0A853DIK6-F1
#
_cell.length_a   1.000
_cell.length_b   1.000
_cell.length_c   1.000
_cell.angle_alpha   90.00
_cell.angle_beta   90.00
_cell.angle_gamma   90.00
#
_symmetry.space_group_name_H-M   'P 1'
#
loop_
_entity.id
_entity.type
_entity.pdbx_description
1 polymer ?
#
loop_
_entity_poly.entity_id
_entity_poly.type
_entity_poly.pdbx_seq_one_letter_code
_entity_poly.pdbx_strand_id
1 'polypeptide(L)'
;MIAVAVLLAAAVGAAYGEWLRRSLATGRYRLPDESAPLPARRWLVPVAALAAAGAVWHLADLHRWGLVSAYVVLIAVALPLAAIDLDVHRLPDRLTLPAIPAIALLLALDSDVHRLPRSLLCGGLAGLVFLLLALAVPGGLGLGDVKLAALLGLPLGWWGYPVLIQGLAGGFVIGGVVSLVMVLTRRATRHTHVALGPSLLLGALGALLTAT
;
A
#
# COMPACT_ATOMS: atom_id res chain seq x y z
N MET A 1 -4.25 24.05 -15.62
CA MET A 1 -3.09 23.71 -14.78
C MET A 1 -3.20 22.31 -14.18
N ILE A 2 -4.32 21.96 -13.52
CA ILE A 2 -4.54 20.62 -12.93
C ILE A 2 -4.43 19.49 -13.96
N ALA A 3 -5.08 19.61 -15.12
CA ALA A 3 -5.00 18.58 -16.17
C ALA A 3 -3.56 18.27 -16.62
N VAL A 4 -2.71 19.29 -16.73
CA VAL A 4 -1.29 19.12 -17.08
C VAL A 4 -0.55 18.39 -15.96
N ALA A 5 -0.78 18.76 -14.70
CA ALA A 5 -0.17 18.08 -13.55
C ALA A 5 -0.57 16.59 -13.48
N VAL A 6 -1.85 16.27 -13.73
CA VAL A 6 -2.35 14.89 -13.76
C VAL A 6 -1.70 14.07 -14.88
N LEU A 7 -1.57 14.64 -16.08
CA LEU A 7 -0.90 13.97 -17.20
C LEU A 7 0.59 13.75 -16.93
N LEU A 8 1.27 14.73 -16.34
CA LEU A 8 2.66 14.59 -15.93
C LEU A 8 2.82 13.51 -14.84
N ALA A 9 1.92 13.48 -13.85
CA ALA A 9 1.92 12.45 -12.82
C ALA A 9 1.69 11.06 -13.40
N ALA A 10 0.78 10.92 -14.37
CA ALA A 10 0.55 9.67 -15.09
C ALA A 10 1.80 9.21 -15.84
N ALA A 11 2.49 10.13 -16.54
CA ALA A 11 3.71 9.83 -17.28
C ALA A 11 4.86 9.42 -16.35
N VAL A 12 5.07 10.15 -15.24
CA VAL A 12 6.07 9.81 -14.22
C VAL A 12 5.74 8.46 -13.57
N GLY A 13 4.47 8.22 -13.24
CA GLY A 13 3.99 6.95 -12.71
C GLY A 13 4.25 5.78 -13.67
N ALA A 14 3.95 5.95 -14.96
CA ALA A 14 4.23 4.95 -15.98
C ALA A 14 5.74 4.64 -16.10
N ALA A 15 6.57 5.68 -16.12
CA ALA A 15 8.03 5.54 -16.16
C ALA A 15 8.56 4.81 -14.90
N TYR A 16 8.05 5.16 -13.72
CA TYR A 16 8.36 4.48 -12.47
C TYR A 16 7.93 3.00 -12.50
N GLY A 17 6.70 2.71 -12.95
CA GLY A 17 6.18 1.36 -13.07
C GLY A 17 7.01 0.49 -14.02
N GLU A 18 7.51 1.07 -15.11
CA GLU A 18 8.37 0.38 -16.07
C GLU A 18 9.78 0.12 -15.49
N TRP A 19 10.36 1.12 -14.81
CA TRP A 19 11.61 0.94 -14.07
C TRP A 19 11.46 -0.16 -13.02
N LEU A 20 10.39 -0.13 -12.22
CA LEU A 20 10.14 -1.09 -11.16
C LEU A 20 9.95 -2.51 -11.72
N ARG A 21 9.21 -2.64 -12.83
CA ARG A 21 9.02 -3.92 -13.54
C ARG A 21 10.36 -4.53 -13.95
N ARG A 22 11.28 -3.73 -14.50
CA ARG A 22 12.63 -4.19 -14.89
C ARG A 22 13.48 -4.53 -13.67
N SER A 23 13.43 -3.70 -12.62
CA SER A 23 14.16 -3.93 -11.37
C SER A 23 13.73 -5.24 -10.71
N LEU A 24 12.43 -5.51 -10.62
CA LEU A 24 11.91 -6.76 -10.04
C LEU A 24 12.16 -7.98 -10.93
N ALA A 25 12.32 -7.81 -12.25
CA ALA A 25 12.70 -8.90 -13.14
C ALA A 25 14.12 -9.44 -12.86
N THR A 26 14.93 -8.73 -12.07
CA THR A 26 16.25 -9.22 -11.62
C THR A 26 16.17 -10.27 -10.51
N GLY A 27 15.01 -10.43 -9.86
CA GLY A 27 14.81 -11.40 -8.77
C GLY A 27 15.58 -11.12 -7.47
N ARG A 28 16.28 -9.98 -7.34
CA ARG A 28 17.15 -9.64 -6.19
C ARG A 28 16.47 -9.61 -4.81
N TYR A 29 15.14 -9.57 -4.75
CA TYR A 29 14.38 -9.59 -3.51
C TYR A 29 14.08 -11.01 -3.00
N ARG A 30 14.31 -12.03 -3.84
CA ARG A 30 14.09 -13.43 -3.51
C ARG A 30 15.26 -14.02 -2.73
N LEU A 31 14.95 -14.99 -1.87
CA LEU A 31 15.93 -15.81 -1.18
C LEU A 31 16.47 -16.91 -2.11
N PRO A 32 17.66 -17.50 -1.84
CA PRO A 32 18.28 -18.49 -2.72
C PRO A 32 17.45 -19.75 -2.97
N ASP A 33 16.57 -20.10 -2.05
CA ASP A 33 15.65 -21.25 -2.10
C ASP A 33 14.35 -20.95 -2.88
N GLU A 34 14.06 -19.69 -3.21
CA GLU A 34 12.87 -19.25 -3.94
C GLU A 34 13.06 -19.30 -5.47
N SER A 35 13.06 -20.52 -6.02
CA SER A 35 13.44 -20.80 -7.43
C SER A 35 12.28 -20.81 -8.45
N ALA A 36 11.05 -20.51 -8.03
CA ALA A 36 9.89 -20.48 -8.94
C ALA A 36 10.10 -19.53 -10.14
N PRO A 37 9.44 -19.69 -11.28
CA PRO A 37 9.52 -18.73 -12.38
C PRO A 37 9.13 -17.30 -11.92
N LEU A 38 9.78 -16.28 -12.47
CA LEU A 38 9.42 -14.88 -12.17
C LEU A 38 8.12 -14.50 -12.89
N PRO A 39 7.13 -13.91 -12.18
CA PRO A 39 5.85 -13.54 -12.79
C PRO A 39 6.00 -12.36 -13.75
N ALA A 40 5.16 -12.33 -14.80
CA ALA A 40 5.09 -11.20 -15.72
C ALA A 40 4.33 -10.03 -15.07
N ARG A 41 5.07 -9.04 -14.55
CA ARG A 41 4.51 -7.89 -13.80
C ARG A 41 4.09 -6.73 -14.70
N ARG A 42 3.40 -7.00 -15.82
CA ARG A 42 2.98 -5.98 -16.82
C ARG A 42 1.99 -4.97 -16.23
N TRP A 43 1.26 -5.35 -15.19
CA TRP A 43 0.29 -4.51 -14.50
C TRP A 43 0.92 -3.31 -13.77
N LEU A 44 2.22 -3.35 -13.46
CA LEU A 44 2.88 -2.27 -12.70
C LEU A 44 2.82 -0.91 -13.40
N VAL A 45 2.97 -0.89 -14.73
CA VAL A 45 2.97 0.35 -15.52
C VAL A 45 1.62 1.08 -15.46
N PRO A 46 0.49 0.46 -15.87
CA PRO A 46 -0.81 1.14 -15.81
C PRO A 46 -1.24 1.44 -14.37
N VAL A 47 -0.97 0.56 -13.41
CA VAL A 47 -1.36 0.81 -12.00
C VAL A 47 -0.56 1.97 -11.41
N ALA A 48 0.74 2.07 -11.67
CA ALA A 48 1.55 3.20 -11.20
C ALA A 48 1.12 4.52 -11.85
N ALA A 49 0.82 4.51 -13.15
CA ALA A 49 0.31 5.69 -13.85
C ALA A 49 -1.03 6.16 -13.28
N LEU A 50 -1.98 5.26 -13.10
CA LEU A 50 -3.31 5.58 -12.57
C LEU A 50 -3.26 6.01 -11.10
N ALA A 51 -2.45 5.35 -10.27
CA ALA A 51 -2.29 5.74 -8.86
C ALA A 51 -1.68 7.15 -8.73
N ALA A 52 -0.65 7.46 -9.50
CA ALA A 52 -0.02 8.79 -9.50
C ALA A 52 -0.98 9.87 -10.03
N ALA A 53 -1.66 9.59 -11.14
CA ALA A 53 -2.66 10.50 -11.72
C ALA A 53 -3.83 10.76 -10.76
N GLY A 54 -4.39 9.70 -10.17
CA GLY A 54 -5.50 9.78 -9.23
C GLY A 54 -5.14 10.53 -7.95
N ALA A 55 -3.94 10.27 -7.39
CA ALA A 55 -3.45 11.00 -6.22
C ALA A 55 -3.30 12.50 -6.50
N VAL A 56 -2.66 12.87 -7.61
CA VAL A 56 -2.49 14.29 -7.98
C VAL A 56 -3.82 14.94 -8.28
N TRP A 57 -4.73 14.28 -8.99
CA TRP A 57 -6.07 14.80 -9.27
C TRP A 57 -6.84 15.07 -7.98
N HIS A 58 -6.90 14.09 -7.08
CA HIS A 58 -7.63 14.17 -5.82
C HIS A 58 -7.06 15.25 -4.89
N LEU A 59 -5.74 15.28 -4.71
CA LEU A 59 -5.10 16.29 -3.86
C LEU A 59 -5.19 17.71 -4.45
N ALA A 60 -5.19 17.84 -5.78
CA ALA A 60 -5.40 19.11 -6.45
C ALA A 60 -6.83 19.63 -6.25
N ASP A 61 -7.84 18.75 -6.35
CA ASP A 61 -9.25 19.08 -6.11
C ASP A 61 -9.46 19.60 -4.68
N LEU A 62 -8.82 18.95 -3.70
CA LEU A 62 -8.85 19.34 -2.29
C LEU A 62 -7.91 20.51 -1.93
N HIS A 63 -7.15 21.04 -2.90
CA HIS A 63 -6.14 22.09 -2.68
C HIS A 63 -5.06 21.69 -1.65
N ARG A 64 -4.77 20.40 -1.50
CA ARG A 64 -3.82 19.80 -0.53
C ARG A 64 -2.48 19.41 -1.17
N TRP A 65 -1.82 20.38 -1.82
CA TRP A 65 -0.56 20.13 -2.53
C TRP A 65 0.59 19.68 -1.62
N GLY A 66 0.57 20.05 -0.32
CA GLY A 66 1.57 19.62 0.67
C GLY A 66 1.66 18.09 0.83
N LEU A 67 0.54 17.38 0.61
CA LEU A 67 0.45 15.93 0.76
C LEU A 67 1.00 15.13 -0.44
N VAL A 68 1.27 15.80 -1.57
CA VAL A 68 1.72 15.12 -2.81
C VAL A 68 3.01 14.33 -2.57
N SER A 69 3.94 14.91 -1.78
CA SER A 69 5.21 14.26 -1.45
C SER A 69 5.01 12.94 -0.68
N ALA A 70 4.15 12.94 0.33
CA ALA A 70 3.80 11.75 1.11
C ALA A 70 3.13 10.67 0.25
N TYR A 71 2.21 11.07 -0.65
CA TYR A 71 1.52 10.14 -1.55
C TYR A 71 2.46 9.55 -2.62
N VAL A 72 3.40 10.33 -3.14
CA VAL A 72 4.42 9.83 -4.07
C VAL A 72 5.28 8.76 -3.41
N VAL A 73 5.75 9.01 -2.18
CA VAL A 73 6.52 8.01 -1.43
C VAL A 73 5.67 6.78 -1.09
N LEU A 74 4.41 6.98 -0.69
CA LEU A 74 3.48 5.90 -0.44
C LEU A 74 3.29 5.00 -1.66
N ILE A 75 3.03 5.57 -2.84
CA ILE A 75 2.87 4.81 -4.10
C ILE A 75 4.19 4.11 -4.47
N ALA A 76 5.32 4.81 -4.33
CA ALA A 76 6.64 4.26 -4.62
C ALA A 76 6.95 3.03 -3.75
N VAL A 77 6.49 2.99 -2.50
CA VAL A 77 6.68 1.85 -1.59
C VAL A 77 5.58 0.80 -1.74
N ALA A 78 4.32 1.20 -1.94
CA ALA A 78 3.18 0.29 -2.04
C ALA A 78 3.30 -0.68 -3.23
N LEU A 79 3.71 -0.19 -4.41
CA LEU A 79 3.81 -1.01 -5.62
C LEU A 79 4.84 -2.15 -5.51
N PRO A 80 6.10 -1.93 -5.10
CA PRO A 80 7.03 -3.03 -4.87
C PRO A 80 6.56 -3.96 -3.77
N LEU A 81 5.96 -3.45 -2.69
CA LEU A 81 5.40 -4.29 -1.63
C LEU A 81 4.30 -5.22 -2.15
N ALA A 82 3.32 -4.71 -2.90
CA ALA A 82 2.28 -5.53 -3.52
C ALA A 82 2.88 -6.58 -4.46
N ALA A 83 3.87 -6.20 -5.27
CA ALA A 83 4.50 -7.09 -6.21
C ALA A 83 5.29 -8.22 -5.51
N ILE A 84 6.07 -7.88 -4.49
CA ILE A 84 6.86 -8.85 -3.73
C ILE A 84 5.93 -9.79 -2.95
N ASP A 85 4.87 -9.25 -2.33
CA ASP A 85 3.91 -10.04 -1.57
C ASP A 85 3.15 -11.05 -2.45
N LEU A 86 2.71 -10.65 -3.65
CA LEU A 86 2.08 -11.56 -4.62
C LEU A 86 2.98 -12.71 -5.10
N ASP A 87 4.29 -12.59 -4.91
CA ASP A 87 5.26 -13.55 -5.41
C ASP A 87 5.81 -14.46 -4.32
N VAL A 88 6.16 -13.89 -3.17
CA VAL A 88 6.83 -14.61 -2.07
C VAL A 88 6.12 -14.47 -0.73
N HIS A 89 4.92 -13.88 -0.68
CA HIS A 89 4.11 -13.72 0.54
C HIS A 89 4.89 -13.08 1.70
N ARG A 90 5.71 -12.08 1.35
CA ARG A 90 6.61 -11.38 2.28
C ARG A 90 6.63 -9.89 1.97
N LEU A 91 6.66 -9.09 3.03
CA LEU A 91 6.83 -7.64 2.95
C LEU A 91 8.22 -7.26 3.52
N PRO A 92 9.19 -6.86 2.69
CA PRO A 92 10.56 -6.64 3.13
C PRO A 92 10.71 -5.39 4.01
N ASP A 93 11.37 -5.57 5.15
CA ASP A 93 11.70 -4.53 6.13
C ASP A 93 12.49 -3.36 5.56
N ARG A 94 13.34 -3.64 4.55
CA ARG A 94 14.13 -2.62 3.85
C ARG A 94 13.25 -1.59 3.12
N LEU A 95 11.98 -1.92 2.84
CA LEU A 95 11.02 -1.01 2.24
C LEU A 95 10.06 -0.44 3.29
N THR A 96 9.50 -1.28 4.18
CA THR A 96 8.46 -0.86 5.13
C THR A 96 9.00 0.02 6.25
N LEU A 97 10.10 -0.38 6.90
CA LEU A 97 10.62 0.32 8.07
C LEU A 97 11.10 1.75 7.79
N PRO A 98 11.86 2.06 6.72
CA PRO A 98 12.23 3.43 6.43
C PRO A 98 11.05 4.27 5.92
N ALA A 99 10.03 3.64 5.33
CA ALA A 99 8.87 4.35 4.80
C ALA A 99 7.96 4.94 5.88
N ILE A 100 7.85 4.30 7.04
CA ILE A 100 7.03 4.78 8.17
C ILE A 100 7.48 6.18 8.64
N PRO A 101 8.73 6.39 9.09
CA PRO A 101 9.18 7.72 9.52
C PRO A 101 9.27 8.70 8.35
N ALA A 102 9.59 8.25 7.13
CA ALA A 102 9.61 9.11 5.96
C ALA A 102 8.23 9.70 5.65
N ILE A 103 7.17 8.88 5.64
CA ILE A 103 5.80 9.36 5.42
C ILE A 103 5.35 10.25 6.58
N ALA A 104 5.64 9.88 7.83
CA ALA A 104 5.32 10.73 8.97
C ALA A 104 5.96 12.12 8.86
N LEU A 105 7.23 12.20 8.46
CA LEU A 105 7.94 13.45 8.25
C LEU A 105 7.33 14.25 7.09
N LEU A 106 7.03 13.60 5.96
CA LEU A 106 6.42 14.26 4.81
C LEU A 106 5.02 14.79 5.11
N LEU A 107 4.23 14.08 5.91
CA LEU A 107 2.95 14.57 6.41
C LEU A 107 3.12 15.79 7.32
N ALA A 108 4.20 15.84 8.13
CA ALA A 108 4.51 16.99 8.97
C ALA A 108 4.87 18.26 8.18
N LEU A 109 5.21 18.13 6.89
CA LEU A 109 5.47 19.26 5.99
C LEU A 109 4.18 19.85 5.40
N ASP A 110 3.02 19.21 5.60
CA ASP A 110 1.74 19.80 5.22
C ASP A 110 1.39 21.01 6.10
N SER A 111 0.60 21.93 5.55
CA SER A 111 0.18 23.14 6.28
C SER A 111 -0.67 22.84 7.53
N ASP A 112 -1.29 21.65 7.60
CA ASP A 112 -2.19 21.25 8.69
C ASP A 112 -1.52 20.25 9.65
N VAL A 113 -0.37 20.65 10.21
CA VAL A 113 0.43 19.83 11.14
C VAL A 113 -0.35 19.38 12.37
N HIS A 114 -1.45 20.05 12.72
CA HIS A 114 -2.33 19.65 13.83
C HIS A 114 -2.98 18.28 13.63
N ARG A 115 -3.03 17.76 12.39
CA ARG A 115 -3.49 16.40 12.08
C ARG A 115 -2.44 15.33 12.38
N LEU A 116 -1.16 15.72 12.51
CA LEU A 116 -0.05 14.78 12.69
C LEU A 116 -0.20 13.89 13.93
N PRO A 117 -0.56 14.39 15.13
CA PRO A 117 -0.74 13.52 16.29
C PRO A 117 -1.80 12.43 16.07
N ARG A 118 -2.91 12.77 15.41
CA ARG A 118 -3.95 11.79 15.05
C ARG A 118 -3.42 10.77 14.05
N SER A 119 -2.71 11.24 13.02
CA SER A 119 -2.08 10.36 12.02
C SER A 119 -1.10 9.36 12.66
N LEU A 120 -0.22 9.84 13.55
CA LEU A 120 0.71 8.99 14.30
C LEU A 120 -0.02 7.99 15.21
N LEU A 121 -1.06 8.45 15.92
CA LEU A 121 -1.89 7.59 16.75
C LEU A 121 -2.56 6.50 15.92
N CYS A 122 -3.14 6.84 14.77
CA CYS A 122 -3.78 5.90 13.86
C CYS A 122 -2.77 4.89 13.28
N GLY A 123 -1.56 5.32 12.91
CA GLY A 123 -0.47 4.42 12.52
C GLY A 123 -0.10 3.45 13.63
N GLY A 124 0.10 3.95 14.85
CA GLY A 124 0.40 3.13 16.02
C GLY A 124 -0.72 2.13 16.35
N LEU A 125 -1.97 2.59 16.35
CA LEU A 125 -3.14 1.74 16.62
C LEU A 125 -3.37 0.69 15.54
N ALA A 126 -3.22 1.05 14.26
CA ALA A 126 -3.35 0.08 13.16
C ALA A 126 -2.29 -1.02 13.28
N GLY A 127 -1.03 -0.64 13.53
CA GLY A 127 0.04 -1.59 13.80
C GLY A 127 -0.25 -2.46 15.03
N LEU A 128 -0.68 -1.85 16.14
CA LEU A 128 -0.99 -2.58 17.37
C LEU A 128 -2.13 -3.59 17.17
N VAL A 129 -3.22 -3.18 16.52
CA VAL A 129 -4.36 -4.07 16.25
C VAL A 129 -3.91 -5.25 15.39
N PHE A 130 -3.14 -5.01 14.33
CA PHE A 130 -2.64 -6.08 13.47
C PHE A 130 -1.66 -6.99 14.23
N LEU A 131 -0.82 -6.43 15.11
CA LEU A 131 0.05 -7.22 15.97
C LEU A 131 -0.75 -8.14 16.89
N LEU A 132 -1.80 -7.62 17.53
CA LEU A 132 -2.68 -8.41 18.38
C LEU A 132 -3.39 -9.51 17.58
N LEU A 133 -3.82 -9.23 16.34
CA LEU A 133 -4.40 -10.24 15.45
C LEU A 133 -3.37 -11.33 15.07
N ALA A 134 -2.13 -10.94 14.75
CA ALA A 134 -1.06 -11.88 14.44
C ALA A 134 -0.71 -12.79 15.62
N LEU A 135 -0.77 -12.26 16.85
CA LEU A 135 -0.52 -13.03 18.08
C LEU A 135 -1.72 -13.92 18.46
N ALA A 136 -2.95 -13.44 18.25
CA ALA A 136 -4.18 -14.18 18.57
C ALA A 136 -4.44 -15.35 17.60
N VAL A 137 -4.00 -15.23 16.34
CA VAL A 137 -4.16 -16.27 15.32
C VAL A 137 -2.79 -16.65 14.76
N PRO A 138 -2.05 -17.56 15.44
CA PRO A 138 -0.77 -18.04 14.96
C PRO A 138 -0.88 -18.63 13.55
N GLY A 139 -0.05 -18.14 12.63
CA GLY A 139 -0.09 -18.54 11.21
C GLY A 139 -1.20 -17.86 10.39
N GLY A 140 -2.00 -16.96 10.97
CA GLY A 140 -2.99 -16.18 10.24
C GLY A 140 -2.39 -14.98 9.51
N LEU A 141 -1.78 -14.05 10.26
CA LEU A 141 -1.29 -12.77 9.75
C LEU A 141 0.23 -12.64 9.93
N GLY A 142 0.93 -12.17 8.91
CA GLY A 142 2.38 -12.03 8.94
C GLY A 142 2.82 -10.74 9.63
N LEU A 143 4.01 -10.75 10.25
CA LEU A 143 4.59 -9.51 10.81
C LEU A 143 4.84 -8.43 9.75
N GLY A 144 4.92 -8.81 8.47
CA GLY A 144 4.92 -7.87 7.35
C GLY A 144 3.64 -7.03 7.28
N ASP A 145 2.48 -7.67 7.45
CA ASP A 145 1.17 -7.01 7.39
C ASP A 145 0.98 -6.04 8.57
N VAL A 146 1.55 -6.37 9.73
CA VAL A 146 1.59 -5.47 10.90
C VAL A 146 2.29 -4.15 10.56
N LYS A 147 3.46 -4.23 9.91
CA LYS A 147 4.23 -3.06 9.49
C LYS A 147 3.51 -2.28 8.39
N LEU A 148 2.86 -2.99 7.47
CA LEU A 148 2.06 -2.36 6.43
C LEU A 148 0.83 -1.64 7.00
N ALA A 149 0.15 -2.23 7.98
CA ALA A 149 -0.96 -1.57 8.67
C ALA A 149 -0.50 -0.31 9.40
N ALA A 150 0.65 -0.37 10.07
CA ALA A 150 1.25 0.81 10.70
C ALA A 150 1.57 1.91 9.66
N LEU A 151 2.17 1.54 8.53
CA LEU A 151 2.49 2.42 7.42
C LEU A 151 1.24 3.08 6.82
N LEU A 152 0.19 2.29 6.56
CA LEU A 152 -1.07 2.76 5.97
C LEU A 152 -1.91 3.57 6.96
N GLY A 153 -1.79 3.29 8.25
CA GLY A 153 -2.52 4.03 9.29
C GLY A 153 -2.11 5.50 9.37
N LEU A 154 -0.89 5.86 8.93
CA LEU A 154 -0.43 7.24 8.86
C LEU A 154 -1.26 8.09 7.88
N PRO A 155 -1.24 7.84 6.55
CA PRO A 155 -1.99 8.65 5.59
C PRO A 155 -3.51 8.49 5.78
N LEU A 156 -4.02 7.32 6.20
CA LEU A 156 -5.45 7.15 6.45
C LEU A 156 -5.90 7.96 7.68
N GLY A 157 -5.13 7.90 8.78
CA GLY A 157 -5.41 8.66 9.99
C GLY A 157 -5.24 10.17 9.84
N TRP A 158 -4.45 10.60 8.85
CA TRP A 158 -4.36 12.01 8.45
C TRP A 158 -5.73 12.57 8.08
N TRP A 159 -6.52 11.81 7.33
CA TRP A 159 -7.89 12.17 6.94
C TRP A 159 -8.91 11.89 8.05
N GLY A 160 -8.71 10.83 8.83
CA GLY A 160 -9.41 10.61 10.10
C GLY A 160 -9.80 9.15 10.34
N TYR A 161 -10.45 8.91 11.47
CA TYR A 161 -10.86 7.56 11.88
C TYR A 161 -11.77 6.84 10.86
N PRO A 162 -12.76 7.50 10.22
CA PRO A 162 -13.60 6.83 9.22
C PRO A 162 -12.80 6.32 8.02
N VAL A 163 -11.86 7.13 7.53
CA VAL A 163 -10.99 6.77 6.40
C VAL A 163 -10.05 5.63 6.77
N LEU A 164 -9.51 5.64 8.00
CA LEU A 164 -8.74 4.52 8.55
C LEU A 164 -9.53 3.21 8.57
N ILE A 165 -10.73 3.24 9.14
CA ILE A 165 -11.58 2.05 9.25
C ILE A 165 -11.96 1.55 7.86
N GLN A 166 -12.40 2.45 6.96
CA GLN A 166 -12.75 2.09 5.59
C GLN A 166 -11.58 1.47 4.84
N GLY A 167 -10.37 2.03 5.00
CA GLY A 167 -9.18 1.53 4.33
C GLY A 167 -8.77 0.14 4.79
N LEU A 168 -8.64 -0.06 6.09
CA LEU A 168 -8.22 -1.34 6.67
C LEU A 168 -9.30 -2.41 6.51
N ALA A 169 -10.56 -2.08 6.81
CA ALA A 169 -11.67 -3.02 6.64
C ALA A 169 -11.90 -3.36 5.16
N GLY A 170 -11.81 -2.37 4.26
CA GLY A 170 -11.86 -2.60 2.82
C GLY A 170 -10.78 -3.56 2.36
N GLY A 171 -9.57 -3.45 2.92
CA GLY A 171 -8.49 -4.38 2.66
C GLY A 171 -8.79 -5.82 3.08
N PHE A 172 -9.37 -6.02 4.27
CA PHE A 172 -9.82 -7.34 4.72
C PHE A 172 -10.95 -7.90 3.88
N VAL A 173 -11.92 -7.07 3.47
CA VAL A 173 -13.04 -7.49 2.61
C VAL A 173 -12.50 -7.93 1.25
N ILE A 174 -11.62 -7.15 0.63
CA ILE A 174 -10.99 -7.49 -0.65
C ILE A 174 -10.20 -8.80 -0.51
N GLY A 175 -9.37 -8.91 0.52
CA GLY A 175 -8.57 -10.12 0.77
C GLY A 175 -9.44 -11.36 1.00
N GLY A 176 -10.52 -11.22 1.75
CA GLY A 176 -11.51 -12.28 1.98
C GLY A 176 -12.21 -12.72 0.70
N VAL A 177 -12.64 -11.77 -0.15
CA VAL A 177 -13.25 -12.08 -1.45
C VAL A 177 -12.26 -12.77 -2.38
N VAL A 178 -11.02 -12.28 -2.48
CA VAL A 178 -9.96 -12.92 -3.28
C VAL A 178 -9.71 -14.35 -2.80
N SER A 179 -9.57 -14.54 -1.49
CA SER A 179 -9.36 -15.86 -0.89
C SER A 179 -10.53 -16.80 -1.19
N LEU A 180 -11.77 -16.32 -1.06
CA LEU A 180 -12.99 -17.08 -1.36
C LEU A 180 -13.04 -17.49 -2.84
N VAL A 181 -12.76 -16.57 -3.77
CA VAL A 181 -12.73 -16.87 -5.21
C VAL A 181 -11.66 -17.90 -5.53
N MET A 182 -10.48 -17.82 -4.92
CA MET A 182 -9.41 -18.82 -5.13
C MET A 182 -9.81 -20.22 -4.62
N VAL A 183 -10.52 -20.30 -3.49
CA VAL A 183 -11.05 -21.57 -2.97
C VAL A 183 -12.15 -22.13 -3.89
N LEU A 184 -13.10 -21.29 -4.32
CA LEU A 184 -14.20 -21.70 -5.21
C LEU A 184 -13.71 -22.16 -6.59
N THR A 185 -12.67 -21.52 -7.11
CA THR A 185 -12.02 -21.90 -8.39
C THR A 185 -11.03 -23.07 -8.24
N ARG A 186 -10.93 -23.68 -7.05
CA ARG A 186 -10.00 -24.77 -6.71
C ARG A 186 -8.52 -24.44 -6.96
N ARG A 187 -8.17 -23.16 -6.97
CA ARG A 187 -6.79 -22.68 -7.10
C ARG A 187 -6.08 -22.54 -5.75
N ALA A 188 -6.82 -22.61 -4.65
CA ALA A 188 -6.31 -22.61 -3.29
C ALA A 188 -7.05 -23.64 -2.42
N THR A 189 -6.34 -24.17 -1.44
CA THR A 189 -6.92 -24.95 -0.33
C THR A 189 -7.06 -24.06 0.91
N ARG A 190 -7.74 -24.55 1.94
CA ARG A 190 -7.88 -23.84 3.24
C ARG A 190 -6.54 -23.57 3.94
N HIS A 191 -5.46 -24.22 3.49
CA HIS A 191 -4.10 -24.07 4.01
C HIS A 191 -3.21 -23.19 3.14
N THR A 192 -3.74 -22.68 2.02
CA THR A 192 -2.97 -21.79 1.13
C THR A 192 -2.92 -20.40 1.75
N HIS A 193 -1.72 -19.92 2.06
CA HIS A 193 -1.52 -18.54 2.47
C HIS A 193 -1.83 -17.60 1.31
N VAL A 194 -2.68 -16.59 1.55
CA VAL A 194 -3.04 -15.57 0.56
C VAL A 194 -2.32 -14.27 0.91
N ALA A 195 -1.73 -13.64 -0.09
CA ALA A 195 -1.07 -12.34 0.01
C ALA A 195 -2.09 -11.25 0.44
N LEU A 196 -2.02 -10.82 1.70
CA LEU A 196 -2.92 -9.81 2.26
C LEU A 196 -2.48 -8.38 1.88
N GLY A 197 -1.19 -8.16 1.65
CA GLY A 197 -0.60 -6.85 1.39
C GLY A 197 -1.27 -6.09 0.24
N PRO A 198 -1.41 -6.68 -0.97
CA PRO A 198 -2.09 -6.06 -2.10
C PRO A 198 -3.53 -5.67 -1.78
N SER A 199 -4.25 -6.49 -1.02
CA SER A 199 -5.63 -6.23 -0.65
C SER A 199 -5.72 -5.03 0.30
N LEU A 200 -4.85 -4.96 1.31
CA LEU A 200 -4.74 -3.81 2.22
C LEU A 200 -4.40 -2.51 1.48
N LEU A 201 -3.48 -2.58 0.52
CA LEU A 201 -3.11 -1.43 -0.32
C LEU A 201 -4.28 -0.95 -1.18
N LEU A 202 -5.06 -1.86 -1.77
CA LEU A 202 -6.26 -1.51 -2.53
C LEU A 202 -7.35 -0.90 -1.66
N GLY A 203 -7.57 -1.45 -0.46
CA GLY A 203 -8.50 -0.89 0.52
C GLY A 203 -8.10 0.53 0.92
N ALA A 204 -6.82 0.74 1.24
CA ALA A 204 -6.29 2.05 1.58
C ALA A 204 -6.41 3.05 0.43
N LEU A 205 -6.08 2.66 -0.81
CA LEU A 205 -6.25 3.51 -1.98
C LEU A 205 -7.71 3.94 -2.16
N GLY A 206 -8.65 2.99 -2.05
CA GLY A 206 -10.08 3.29 -2.15
C GLY A 206 -10.55 4.28 -1.10
N ALA A 207 -10.13 4.11 0.16
CA ALA A 207 -10.48 5.02 1.24
C ALA A 207 -9.85 6.41 1.08
N LEU A 208 -8.60 6.48 0.64
CA LEU A 208 -7.90 7.76 0.40
C LEU A 208 -8.55 8.56 -0.74
N LEU A 209 -9.09 7.90 -1.78
CA LEU A 209 -9.79 8.59 -2.87
C LEU A 209 -11.17 9.14 -2.47
N THR A 210 -11.75 8.63 -1.37
CA THR A 210 -13.02 9.12 -0.83
C THR A 210 -12.85 10.14 0.30
N ALA A 211 -11.62 10.44 0.70
CA ALA A 211 -11.34 11.37 1.78
C ALA A 211 -11.62 12.82 1.36
N THR A 212 -12.12 13.64 2.27
CA THR A 212 -12.41 15.07 2.03
C THR A 212 -11.97 15.94 3.21
#